data_AF-A0A4R5LAG8-F1
#
_entry.id   AF-A0A4R5LAG8-F1
#
_cell.length_a   1.000
_cell.length_b   1.000
_cell.length_c   1.000
_cell.angle_alpha   90.00
_cell.angle_beta   90.00
_cell.angle_gamma   90.00
#
_symmetry.space_group_name_H-M   'P 1'
#
loop_
_entity.id
_entity.type
_entity.pdbx_description
1 polymer ?
#
loop_
_entity_poly.entity_id
_entity_poly.type
_entity_poly.pdbx_seq_one_letter_code
_entity_poly.pdbx_strand_id
1 'polypeptide(L)'
;MNDAAFVAIAAKITEEPRLHGATKAVRQAAYRARRTGLKVLEKAARAREFDDSVLEAAFARYGIRLVRSASAYSVVVDGGGLDVRRSIVKALRWYCRSRYVSAHNAARPCLKKEREERRAQLAAMGIDMTRFLAVCSVIDEVR
;
A
#
# COMPACT_ATOMS: atom_id res chain seq x y z
N MET A 1 9.85 -15.86 -8.93
CA MET A 1 8.79 -16.04 -7.92
C MET A 1 7.72 -14.94 -7.91
N ASN A 2 7.91 -13.82 -8.62
CA ASN A 2 7.01 -12.66 -8.63
C ASN A 2 5.67 -12.90 -9.41
N ASP A 3 5.67 -13.82 -10.37
CA ASP A 3 4.53 -14.02 -11.27
C ASP A 3 3.30 -14.68 -10.62
N ALA A 4 3.46 -15.59 -9.65
CA ALA A 4 2.36 -16.43 -9.21
C ALA A 4 1.20 -15.64 -8.56
N ALA A 5 1.52 -14.64 -7.71
CA ALA A 5 0.52 -13.78 -7.09
C ALA A 5 -0.21 -12.91 -8.14
N PHE A 6 0.55 -12.30 -9.06
CA PHE A 6 -0.03 -11.46 -10.11
C PHE A 6 -0.85 -12.28 -11.12
N VAL A 7 -0.45 -13.51 -11.44
CA VAL A 7 -1.21 -14.44 -12.27
C VAL A 7 -2.53 -14.82 -11.58
N ALA A 8 -2.51 -15.12 -10.29
CA ALA A 8 -3.72 -15.42 -9.53
C ALA A 8 -4.69 -14.22 -9.47
N ILE A 9 -4.15 -13.00 -9.28
CA ILE A 9 -4.94 -11.77 -9.31
C ILE A 9 -5.50 -11.49 -10.71
N ALA A 10 -4.71 -11.71 -11.77
CA ALA A 10 -5.15 -11.57 -13.15
C ALA A 10 -6.31 -12.52 -13.44
N ALA A 11 -6.16 -13.81 -13.08
CA ALA A 11 -7.20 -14.82 -13.24
C ALA A 11 -8.50 -14.39 -12.55
N LYS A 12 -8.42 -13.86 -11.32
CA LYS A 12 -9.58 -13.37 -10.59
C LYS A 12 -10.24 -12.15 -11.23
N ILE A 13 -9.46 -11.23 -11.81
CA ILE A 13 -10.00 -10.07 -12.54
C ILE A 13 -10.73 -10.53 -13.81
N THR A 14 -10.18 -11.54 -14.50
CA THR A 14 -10.71 -12.05 -15.77
C THR A 14 -11.85 -13.04 -15.60
N GLU A 15 -12.02 -13.63 -14.41
CA GLU A 15 -13.11 -14.54 -14.09
C GLU A 15 -14.45 -13.94 -14.54
N GLU A 16 -15.28 -14.75 -15.18
CA GLU A 16 -16.51 -14.26 -15.77
C GLU A 16 -17.47 -13.80 -14.66
N PRO A 17 -17.92 -12.53 -14.69
CA PRO A 17 -18.77 -12.05 -13.61
C PRO A 17 -20.13 -12.73 -13.73
N ARG A 18 -20.62 -13.32 -12.64
CA ARG A 18 -21.99 -13.81 -12.54
C ARG A 18 -22.95 -12.62 -12.62
N LEU A 19 -23.40 -12.29 -13.83
CA LEU A 19 -24.23 -11.12 -14.17
C LEU A 19 -25.64 -11.49 -14.63
N HIS A 20 -26.16 -12.65 -14.22
CA HIS A 20 -27.54 -13.03 -14.52
C HIS A 20 -28.51 -11.97 -13.99
N GLY A 21 -29.45 -11.53 -14.83
CA GLY A 21 -30.39 -10.45 -14.51
C GLY A 21 -29.80 -9.03 -14.45
N ALA A 22 -28.48 -8.86 -14.66
CA ALA A 22 -27.85 -7.55 -14.55
C ALA A 22 -28.23 -6.61 -15.70
N THR A 23 -28.50 -5.34 -15.35
CA THR A 23 -28.79 -4.28 -16.32
C THR A 23 -27.58 -3.99 -17.23
N LYS A 24 -27.83 -3.36 -18.39
CA LYS A 24 -26.77 -2.93 -19.33
C LYS A 24 -25.69 -2.08 -18.63
N ALA A 25 -26.10 -1.19 -17.73
CA ALA A 25 -25.20 -0.32 -16.97
C ALA A 25 -24.25 -1.14 -16.07
N VAL A 26 -24.78 -2.15 -15.36
CA VAL A 26 -23.99 -3.03 -14.50
C VAL A 26 -22.99 -3.86 -15.32
N ARG A 27 -23.41 -4.38 -16.48
CA ARG A 27 -22.51 -5.11 -17.40
C ARG A 27 -21.37 -4.22 -17.90
N GLN A 28 -21.67 -2.98 -18.29
CA GLN A 28 -20.66 -2.04 -18.74
C GLN A 28 -19.71 -1.63 -17.61
N ALA A 29 -20.22 -1.43 -16.39
CA ALA A 29 -19.41 -1.16 -15.22
C ALA A 29 -18.46 -2.34 -14.90
N ALA A 30 -18.95 -3.58 -15.01
CA ALA A 30 -18.15 -4.79 -14.82
C ALA A 30 -17.01 -4.90 -15.85
N TYR A 31 -17.29 -4.60 -17.11
CA TYR A 31 -16.28 -4.57 -18.18
C TYR A 31 -15.21 -3.49 -17.93
N ARG A 32 -15.63 -2.27 -17.58
CA ARG A 32 -14.71 -1.17 -17.25
C ARG A 32 -13.85 -1.50 -16.03
N ALA A 33 -14.43 -2.13 -15.02
CA ALA A 33 -13.70 -2.58 -13.83
C ALA A 33 -12.65 -3.64 -14.19
N ARG A 34 -12.96 -4.60 -15.08
CA ARG A 34 -11.97 -5.58 -15.60
C ARG A 34 -10.80 -4.88 -16.29
N ARG A 35 -11.07 -4.01 -17.26
CA ARG A 35 -10.01 -3.29 -17.99
C ARG A 35 -9.15 -2.43 -17.06
N THR A 36 -9.79 -1.76 -16.08
CA THR A 36 -9.07 -0.95 -15.09
C THR A 36 -8.22 -1.82 -14.18
N GLY A 37 -8.74 -2.95 -13.72
CA GLY A 37 -8.02 -3.92 -12.89
C GLY A 37 -6.74 -4.38 -13.57
N LEU A 38 -6.81 -4.84 -14.82
CA LEU A 38 -5.64 -5.31 -15.57
C LEU A 38 -4.59 -4.21 -15.76
N LYS A 39 -5.01 -2.97 -16.07
CA LYS A 39 -4.07 -1.84 -16.23
C LYS A 39 -3.34 -1.51 -14.93
N VAL A 40 -4.04 -1.53 -13.79
CA VAL A 40 -3.40 -1.25 -12.49
C VAL A 40 -2.52 -2.43 -12.07
N LEU A 41 -2.94 -3.67 -12.37
CA LEU A 41 -2.17 -4.88 -12.12
C LEU A 41 -0.83 -4.85 -12.86
N GLU A 42 -0.87 -4.52 -14.16
CA GLU A 42 0.34 -4.39 -14.97
C GLU A 42 1.29 -3.32 -14.40
N LYS A 43 0.75 -2.18 -13.94
CA LYS A 43 1.55 -1.17 -13.26
C LYS A 43 2.17 -1.69 -11.95
N ALA A 44 1.43 -2.48 -11.18
CA ALA A 44 1.92 -3.08 -9.94
C ALA A 44 3.01 -4.14 -10.20
N ALA A 45 2.84 -4.95 -11.24
CA ALA A 45 3.80 -6.00 -11.63
C ALA A 45 5.12 -5.43 -12.16
N ARG A 46 5.08 -4.28 -12.85
CA ARG A 46 6.28 -3.58 -13.32
C ARG A 46 7.04 -2.83 -12.21
N ALA A 47 6.54 -2.82 -10.98
CA ALA A 47 7.27 -2.21 -9.86
C ALA A 47 8.52 -3.04 -9.54
N ARG A 48 9.69 -2.40 -9.57
CA ARG A 48 11.02 -3.05 -9.50
C ARG A 48 11.29 -3.92 -8.26
N GLU A 49 10.53 -3.76 -7.18
CA GLU A 49 10.89 -4.26 -5.85
C GLU A 49 9.74 -5.03 -5.18
N PHE A 50 9.02 -5.91 -5.87
CA PHE A 50 7.88 -6.64 -5.31
C PHE A 50 7.98 -7.04 -3.82
N ASP A 51 6.95 -6.70 -3.04
CA ASP A 51 6.84 -7.01 -1.62
C ASP A 51 5.50 -7.71 -1.35
N ASP A 52 5.58 -9.02 -1.08
CA ASP A 52 4.45 -9.88 -0.77
C ASP A 52 3.66 -9.37 0.44
N SER A 53 4.34 -8.94 1.49
CA SER A 53 3.69 -8.52 2.75
C SER A 53 2.86 -7.24 2.57
N VAL A 54 3.37 -6.30 1.79
CA VAL A 54 2.66 -5.05 1.47
C VAL A 54 1.48 -5.32 0.55
N LEU A 55 1.62 -6.27 -0.39
CA LEU A 55 0.53 -6.68 -1.26
C LEU A 55 -0.58 -7.39 -0.47
N GLU A 56 -0.23 -8.32 0.42
CA GLU A 56 -1.16 -9.01 1.31
C GLU A 56 -1.91 -8.02 2.21
N ALA A 57 -1.19 -7.09 2.84
CA ALA A 57 -1.80 -6.04 3.66
C ALA A 57 -2.74 -5.13 2.84
N ALA A 58 -2.37 -4.80 1.61
CA ALA A 58 -3.20 -4.02 0.70
C ALA A 58 -4.52 -4.73 0.39
N PHE A 59 -4.45 -6.04 0.10
CA PHE A 59 -5.61 -6.84 -0.25
C PHE A 59 -6.50 -7.11 0.97
N ALA A 60 -5.92 -7.40 2.13
CA ALA A 60 -6.63 -7.61 3.39
C ALA A 60 -7.47 -6.38 3.78
N ARG A 61 -6.95 -5.17 3.56
CA ARG A 61 -7.65 -3.90 3.79
C ARG A 61 -8.96 -3.78 3.02
N TYR A 62 -9.10 -4.47 1.89
CA TYR A 62 -10.30 -4.46 1.05
C TYR A 62 -11.06 -5.79 1.08
N GLY A 63 -10.86 -6.59 2.14
CA GLY A 63 -11.59 -7.84 2.36
C GLY A 63 -11.18 -8.97 1.43
N ILE A 64 -9.98 -8.91 0.84
CA ILE A 64 -9.45 -9.95 -0.06
C ILE A 64 -8.29 -10.64 0.64
N ARG A 65 -8.33 -11.96 0.71
CA ARG A 65 -7.21 -12.77 1.21
C ARG A 65 -6.42 -13.33 0.04
N LEU A 66 -5.12 -13.05 0.03
CA LEU A 66 -4.17 -13.76 -0.81
C LEU A 66 -3.67 -14.95 0.01
N VAL A 67 -3.87 -16.16 -0.50
CA VAL A 67 -3.44 -17.39 0.17
C VAL A 67 -2.36 -18.03 -0.67
N ARG A 68 -1.18 -18.16 -0.06
CA ARG A 68 -0.04 -18.86 -0.65
C ARG A 68 -0.08 -20.33 -0.23
N SER A 69 -0.13 -21.23 -1.21
CA SER A 69 0.10 -22.66 -1.03
C SER A 69 1.52 -23.03 -1.49
N ALA A 70 1.93 -24.27 -1.25
CA ALA A 70 3.24 -24.78 -1.66
C ALA A 70 3.51 -24.66 -3.17
N SER A 71 2.46 -24.58 -3.99
CA SER A 71 2.55 -24.58 -5.46
C SER A 71 1.83 -23.41 -6.15
N ALA A 72 0.99 -22.63 -5.45
CA ALA A 72 0.18 -21.59 -6.09
C ALA A 72 -0.22 -20.44 -5.15
N TYR A 73 -0.57 -19.30 -5.75
CA TYR A 73 -1.35 -18.26 -5.07
C TYR A 73 -2.82 -18.42 -5.41
N SER A 74 -3.69 -18.14 -4.45
CA SER A 74 -5.13 -18.06 -4.65
C SER A 74 -5.69 -16.77 -4.06
N VAL A 75 -6.75 -16.25 -4.70
CA VAL A 75 -7.43 -15.03 -4.28
C VAL A 75 -8.80 -15.39 -3.75
N VAL A 76 -8.97 -15.27 -2.44
CA VAL A 76 -10.22 -15.56 -1.73
C VAL A 76 -10.91 -14.25 -1.39
N VAL A 77 -12.16 -14.10 -1.83
CA VAL A 77 -12.96 -12.89 -1.62
C VAL A 77 -14.44 -13.26 -1.68
N ASP A 78 -15.20 -12.69 -0.75
CA ASP A 78 -16.65 -12.82 -0.70
C ASP A 78 -17.31 -11.67 -1.48
N GLY A 79 -18.30 -11.98 -2.32
CA GLY A 79 -19.10 -10.98 -3.04
C GLY A 79 -19.23 -11.21 -4.54
N GLY A 80 -19.99 -10.33 -5.20
CA GLY A 80 -20.27 -10.38 -6.63
C GLY A 80 -19.12 -9.86 -7.51
N GLY A 81 -19.08 -10.28 -8.77
CA GLY A 81 -17.93 -10.02 -9.67
C GLY A 81 -17.61 -8.54 -9.95
N LEU A 82 -18.56 -7.61 -9.82
CA LEU A 82 -18.28 -6.17 -9.93
C LEU A 82 -17.57 -5.62 -8.69
N ASP A 83 -18.06 -5.98 -7.50
CA ASP A 83 -17.52 -5.48 -6.24
C ASP A 83 -16.15 -6.06 -5.95
N VAL A 84 -15.97 -7.35 -6.23
CA VAL A 84 -14.66 -8.02 -6.18
C VAL A 84 -13.63 -7.26 -7.02
N ARG A 85 -13.94 -6.94 -8.29
CA ARG A 85 -13.00 -6.19 -9.14
C ARG A 85 -12.72 -4.78 -8.65
N ARG A 86 -13.73 -4.09 -8.11
CA ARG A 86 -13.54 -2.76 -7.52
C ARG A 86 -12.61 -2.81 -6.31
N SER A 87 -12.77 -3.82 -5.45
CA SER A 87 -11.88 -4.05 -4.31
C SER A 87 -10.46 -4.36 -4.74
N ILE A 88 -10.28 -5.23 -5.75
CA ILE A 88 -8.95 -5.52 -6.33
C ILE A 88 -8.30 -4.24 -6.88
N VAL A 89 -9.04 -3.40 -7.62
CA VAL A 89 -8.53 -2.13 -8.14
C VAL A 89 -8.09 -1.20 -7.01
N LYS A 90 -8.88 -1.09 -5.93
CA LYS A 90 -8.55 -0.27 -4.77
C LYS A 90 -7.29 -0.80 -4.06
N ALA A 91 -7.20 -2.11 -3.86
CA ALA A 91 -6.04 -2.77 -3.25
C ALA A 91 -4.77 -2.53 -4.05
N LEU A 92 -4.79 -2.75 -5.37
CA LEU A 92 -3.63 -2.54 -6.23
C LEU A 92 -3.20 -1.07 -6.28
N ARG A 93 -4.16 -0.12 -6.31
CA ARG A 93 -3.83 1.31 -6.22
C ARG A 93 -3.18 1.67 -4.90
N TRP A 94 -3.68 1.10 -3.81
CA TRP A 94 -3.09 1.29 -2.49
C TRP A 94 -1.67 0.71 -2.44
N TYR A 95 -1.46 -0.50 -2.94
CA TYR A 95 -0.14 -1.14 -3.05
C TYR A 95 0.84 -0.26 -3.85
N CYS A 96 0.45 0.24 -5.02
CA CYS A 96 1.30 1.16 -5.78
C CYS A 96 1.59 2.47 -5.02
N ARG A 97 0.63 2.98 -4.24
CA ARG A 97 0.78 4.23 -3.47
C ARG A 97 1.61 4.04 -2.21
N SER A 98 1.43 2.96 -1.45
CA SER A 98 2.21 2.68 -0.24
C SER A 98 3.71 2.58 -0.59
N ARG A 99 4.03 1.97 -1.73
CA ARG A 99 5.40 1.98 -2.27
C ARG A 99 5.90 3.38 -2.63
N TYR A 100 5.08 4.16 -3.35
CA TYR A 100 5.46 5.52 -3.72
C TYR A 100 5.66 6.40 -2.48
N VAL A 101 4.80 6.25 -1.46
CA VAL A 101 4.91 6.95 -0.18
C VAL A 101 6.13 6.46 0.60
N SER A 102 6.44 5.17 0.62
CA SER A 102 7.66 4.65 1.26
C SER A 102 8.93 5.17 0.60
N ALA A 103 9.02 5.11 -0.73
CA ALA A 103 10.17 5.63 -1.48
C ALA A 103 10.28 7.16 -1.38
N HIS A 104 9.15 7.88 -1.46
CA HIS A 104 9.11 9.33 -1.29
C HIS A 104 9.46 9.76 0.14
N ASN A 105 9.00 9.03 1.16
CA ASN A 105 9.34 9.27 2.57
C ASN A 105 10.80 8.90 2.88
N ALA A 106 11.35 7.86 2.24
CA ALA A 106 12.77 7.51 2.36
C ALA A 106 13.67 8.56 1.69
N ALA A 107 13.21 9.16 0.58
CA ALA A 107 13.91 10.23 -0.12
C ALA A 107 13.75 11.62 0.54
N ARG A 108 12.78 11.78 1.46
CA ARG A 108 12.58 13.04 2.20
C ARG A 108 13.38 12.97 3.51
N PRO A 109 14.21 13.96 3.84
CA PRO A 109 14.69 14.13 5.21
C PRO A 109 13.44 14.30 6.08
N CYS A 110 13.11 13.30 6.89
CA CYS A 110 11.98 13.44 7.79
C CYS A 110 12.39 14.40 8.91
N LEU A 111 11.50 15.29 9.32
CA LEU A 111 11.75 16.24 10.42
C LEU A 111 12.28 15.55 11.69
N LYS A 112 11.95 14.26 11.88
CA LYS A 112 12.48 13.43 12.95
C LYS A 112 13.97 13.14 12.77
N LYS A 113 14.41 12.72 11.57
CA LYS A 113 15.81 12.47 11.24
C LYS A 113 16.63 13.75 11.29
N GLU A 114 16.12 14.86 10.75
CA GLU A 114 16.79 16.18 10.89
C GLU A 114 16.91 16.61 12.35
N ARG A 115 15.88 16.36 13.18
CA ARG A 115 15.95 16.64 14.63
C ARG A 115 16.94 15.74 15.34
N GLU A 116 17.03 14.46 14.98
CA GLU A 116 18.00 13.52 15.54
C GLU A 116 19.43 13.87 15.13
N GLU A 117 19.66 14.24 13.87
CA GLU A 117 20.96 14.71 13.38
C GLU A 117 21.39 16.01 14.06
N ARG A 118 20.48 16.99 14.22
CA ARG A 118 20.77 18.22 14.98
C ARG A 118 21.06 17.94 16.45
N ARG A 119 20.32 17.01 17.09
CA ARG A 119 20.61 16.58 18.46
C ARG A 119 21.98 15.92 18.57
N ALA A 120 22.36 15.09 17.59
CA ALA A 120 23.68 14.48 17.53
C ALA A 120 24.79 15.53 17.34
N GLN A 121 24.57 16.57 16.53
CA GLN A 121 25.49 17.70 16.38
C GLN A 121 25.66 18.48 17.70
N LEU A 122 24.56 18.79 18.40
CA LEU A 122 24.62 19.47 19.70
C LEU A 122 25.35 18.61 20.75
N ALA A 123 25.10 17.31 20.79
CA ALA A 123 25.82 16.38 21.65
C ALA A 123 27.32 16.30 21.31
N ALA A 124 27.69 16.30 20.03
CA ALA A 124 29.09 16.33 19.57
C ALA A 124 29.81 17.64 19.93
N MET A 125 29.06 18.75 20.07
CA MET A 125 29.57 20.02 20.60
C MET A 125 29.67 20.03 22.15
N GLY A 126 29.37 18.91 22.81
CA GLY A 126 29.42 18.78 24.28
C GLY A 126 28.21 19.38 25.00
N ILE A 127 27.12 19.70 24.30
CA ILE A 127 25.92 20.25 24.90
C ILE A 127 25.09 19.12 25.51
N ASP A 128 24.95 19.14 26.84
CA ASP A 128 24.01 18.29 27.55
C ASP A 128 22.57 18.77 27.28
N MET A 129 21.85 18.00 26.47
CA MET A 129 20.47 18.31 26.08
C MET A 129 19.50 18.30 27.26
N THR A 130 19.73 17.47 28.27
CA THR A 130 18.88 17.43 29.48
C THR A 130 19.04 18.72 30.26
N ARG A 131 20.29 19.16 30.43
CA ARG A 131 20.60 20.42 31.11
C ARG A 131 20.12 21.64 30.32
N PHE A 132 20.26 21.62 28.99
CA PHE A 132 19.78 22.69 28.12
C PHE A 132 18.25 22.87 28.22
N LEU A 133 17.49 21.77 28.18
CA LEU A 133 16.03 21.82 28.32
C LEU A 133 15.59 22.33 29.70
N ALA A 134 16.30 21.96 30.77
CA ALA A 134 16.04 22.47 32.11
C ALA A 134 16.33 23.98 32.24
N VAL A 135 17.34 24.50 31.53
CA VAL A 135 17.60 25.95 31.49
C VAL A 135 16.52 26.67 30.68
N CYS A 136 16.11 26.13 29.53
CA CYS A 136 15.02 26.71 28.74
C CYS A 136 13.71 26.76 29.52
N SER A 137 13.36 25.70 30.27
CA SER A 137 12.13 25.70 31.06
C SER A 137 12.13 26.78 32.15
N VAL A 138 13.27 27.01 32.80
CA VAL A 138 13.42 28.10 33.79
C VAL A 138 13.29 29.47 33.13
N ILE A 139 13.86 29.68 31.94
CA ILE A 139 13.74 30.95 31.22
C ILE A 139 12.30 31.21 30.77
N ASP A 140 11.61 30.17 30.29
CA ASP A 140 10.21 30.27 29.84
C ASP A 140 9.23 30.49 31.00
N GLU A 141 9.56 30.04 32.23
CA GLU A 141 8.80 30.32 33.46
C GLU A 141 9.02 31.74 34.01
N VAL A 142 10.06 32.45 33.54
CA VAL A 142 10.38 33.83 33.93
C VAL A 142 9.67 34.87 33.02
N ARG A 143 8.76 34.43 32.15
CA ARG A 143 7.87 35.28 31.35
C ARG A 143 6.46 35.35 31.93
#